data_AF-A0AAW4VIL1-F1
#
_entry.id   AF-A0AAW4VIL1-F1
#
_cell.length_a   1.000
_cell.length_b   1.000
_cell.length_c   1.000
_cell.angle_alpha   90.00
_cell.angle_beta   90.00
_cell.angle_gamma   90.00
#
_symmetry.space_group_name_H-M   'P 1'
#
loop_
_entity.id
_entity.type
_entity.pdbx_description
1 polymer ?
#
loop_
_entity_poly.entity_id
_entity_poly.type
_entity_poly.pdbx_seq_one_letter_code
_entity_poly.pdbx_strand_id
1 'polypeptide(L)'
;MKEAISQFRDYPISVDFRHINGVDEEEYLNVLDELESKVNALIIAGLQTKHIVEKVNQIAKKIPVMTLNIDLEDSYRIGFIG
;
A
#
# COMPACT_ATOMS: atom_id res chain seq x y z
N MET A 1 -10.91 13.00 6.09
CA MET A 1 -11.09 11.69 5.40
C MET A 1 -12.44 11.53 4.69
N LYS A 2 -13.59 11.85 5.31
CA LYS A 2 -14.90 11.78 4.62
C LYS A 2 -14.99 12.61 3.33
N GLU A 3 -14.29 13.75 3.27
CA GLU A 3 -14.31 14.63 2.09
C GLU A 3 -13.54 14.07 0.90
N ALA A 4 -12.37 13.42 1.11
CA ALA A 4 -11.58 12.83 0.03
C ALA A 4 -12.35 11.69 -0.67
N ILE A 5 -12.97 10.78 0.09
CA ILE A 5 -13.81 9.72 -0.47
C ILE A 5 -15.02 10.30 -1.22
N SER A 6 -15.56 11.44 -0.75
CA SER A 6 -16.69 12.10 -1.41
C SER A 6 -16.33 12.74 -2.74
N GLN A 7 -15.08 13.16 -2.97
CA GLN A 7 -14.62 13.74 -4.24
C GLN A 7 -14.48 12.70 -5.36
N PHE A 8 -14.39 11.40 -5.02
CA PHE A 8 -14.23 10.32 -6.00
C PHE A 8 -15.53 9.58 -6.32
N ARG A 9 -16.70 10.02 -5.86
CA ARG A 9 -17.99 9.33 -6.15
C ARG A 9 -18.28 9.19 -7.65
N ASP A 10 -17.74 10.09 -8.46
CA ASP A 10 -17.93 10.09 -9.92
C ASP A 10 -17.00 9.09 -10.62
N TYR A 11 -16.02 8.53 -9.92
CA TYR A 11 -15.14 7.48 -10.42
C TYR A 11 -15.59 6.12 -9.87
N PRO A 12 -15.62 5.06 -10.70
CA PRO A 12 -15.99 3.71 -10.27
C PRO A 12 -14.84 3.05 -9.49
N ILE A 13 -14.32 3.72 -8.45
CA ILE A 13 -13.20 3.29 -7.63
C ILE A 13 -13.70 3.12 -6.19
N SER A 14 -13.48 1.95 -5.61
CA SER A 14 -13.67 1.70 -4.19
C SER A 14 -12.32 1.81 -3.48
N VAL A 15 -12.27 2.48 -2.35
CA VAL A 15 -11.04 2.66 -1.56
C VAL A 15 -11.24 2.05 -0.18
N ASP A 16 -10.49 1.00 0.16
CA ASP A 16 -10.37 0.45 1.51
C ASP A 16 -9.17 1.11 2.21
N PHE A 17 -9.42 1.80 3.32
CA PHE A 17 -8.38 2.43 4.13
C PHE A 17 -8.12 1.58 5.37
N ARG A 18 -6.88 1.11 5.51
CA ARG A 18 -6.40 0.43 6.71
C ARG A 18 -5.39 1.29 7.45
N HIS A 19 -5.62 1.46 8.74
CA HIS A 19 -4.68 2.10 9.65
C HIS A 19 -4.01 1.03 10.49
N ILE A 20 -2.68 1.03 10.50
CA ILE A 20 -1.86 0.14 11.32
C ILE A 20 -1.32 0.98 12.47
N ASN A 21 -1.58 0.57 13.71
CA ASN A 21 -1.21 1.32 14.91
C ASN A 21 0.16 0.87 15.40
N GLY A 22 1.22 1.40 14.79
CA GLY A 22 2.60 1.11 15.21
C GLY A 22 3.49 0.68 14.06
N VAL A 23 4.77 0.48 14.36
CA VAL A 23 5.83 0.09 13.42
C VAL A 23 6.14 -1.41 13.56
N ASP A 24 5.12 -2.23 13.86
CA ASP A 24 5.33 -3.67 13.92
C ASP A 24 5.39 -4.25 12.51
N GLU A 25 6.57 -4.73 12.13
CA GLU A 25 6.85 -5.31 10.82
C GLU A 25 5.98 -6.54 10.55
N GLU A 26 5.68 -7.36 11.57
CA GLU A 26 4.84 -8.54 11.41
C GLU A 26 3.38 -8.17 11.14
N GLU A 27 2.83 -7.21 11.87
CA GLU A 27 1.48 -6.69 11.62
C GLU A 27 1.37 -6.12 10.20
N TYR A 28 2.40 -5.37 9.77
CA TYR A 28 2.45 -4.80 8.43
C TYR A 28 2.45 -5.88 7.35
N LEU A 29 3.28 -6.91 7.48
CA LEU A 29 3.34 -8.03 6.54
C LEU A 29 2.00 -8.79 6.47
N ASN A 30 1.36 -9.05 7.61
CA ASN A 30 0.06 -9.71 7.66
C ASN A 30 -1.03 -8.89 6.91
N VAL A 31 -1.03 -7.57 7.08
CA VAL A 31 -1.98 -6.70 6.35
C VAL A 31 -1.71 -6.71 4.85
N LEU A 32 -0.44 -6.71 4.42
CA LEU A 32 -0.09 -6.82 3.01
C LEU A 32 -0.59 -8.15 2.39
N ASP A 33 -0.42 -9.27 3.11
CA ASP A 33 -0.90 -10.59 2.70
C ASP A 33 -2.42 -10.62 2.53
N GLU A 34 -3.16 -10.03 3.47
CA GLU A 34 -4.61 -9.97 3.40
C GLU A 34 -5.13 -9.12 2.23
N LEU A 35 -4.45 -8.00 1.94
CA LEU A 35 -4.91 -7.02 0.94
C LEU A 35 -4.54 -7.41 -0.48
N GLU A 36 -3.39 -8.05 -0.70
CA GLU A 36 -2.89 -8.45 -2.03
C GLU A 36 -3.96 -9.19 -2.87
N SER A 37 -4.80 -10.00 -2.22
CA SER A 37 -5.86 -10.79 -2.88
C SER A 37 -7.20 -10.07 -3.04
N LYS A 38 -7.39 -8.91 -2.39
CA LYS A 38 -8.68 -8.20 -2.29
C LYS A 38 -8.73 -6.93 -3.14
N VAL A 39 -7.59 -6.42 -3.60
CA VAL A 39 -7.50 -5.14 -4.31
C VAL A 39 -6.82 -5.27 -5.66
N ASN A 40 -7.10 -4.33 -6.57
CA ASN A 40 -6.44 -4.26 -7.88
C ASN A 40 -5.19 -3.38 -7.91
N ALA A 41 -4.98 -2.56 -6.87
CA ALA A 41 -3.84 -1.69 -6.69
C ALA A 41 -3.64 -1.43 -5.19
N LEU A 42 -2.39 -1.20 -4.79
CA LEU A 42 -2.04 -0.96 -3.39
C LEU A 42 -1.34 0.40 -3.25
N ILE A 43 -1.73 1.17 -2.24
CA ILE A 43 -1.02 2.39 -1.83
C ILE A 43 -0.62 2.22 -0.37
N ILE A 44 0.67 2.35 -0.06
CA ILE A 44 1.22 2.08 1.26
C ILE A 44 2.10 3.21 1.76
N ALA A 45 2.23 3.37 3.08
CA ALA A 45 3.33 4.16 3.64
C ALA A 45 4.56 3.26 3.73
N GLY A 46 5.67 3.64 3.10
CA GLY A 46 6.89 2.85 3.07
C GLY A 46 7.46 2.59 4.47
N LEU A 47 7.86 1.34 4.72
CA LEU A 47 8.60 0.94 5.90
C LEU A 47 9.88 0.23 5.44
N GLN A 48 11.01 0.91 5.55
CA GLN A 48 12.28 0.51 4.92
C GLN A 48 12.97 -0.66 5.66
N THR A 49 12.41 -1.85 5.52
CA THR A 49 13.01 -3.12 5.96
C THR A 49 13.17 -4.08 4.79
N LYS A 50 14.12 -5.01 4.91
CA LYS A 50 14.37 -5.99 3.84
C LYS A 50 13.16 -6.87 3.55
N HIS A 51 12.47 -7.36 4.59
CA HIS A 51 11.33 -8.25 4.39
C HIS A 51 10.15 -7.53 3.72
N ILE A 52 9.91 -6.26 4.06
CA ILE A 52 8.84 -5.46 3.43
C ILE A 52 9.19 -5.15 1.98
N VAL A 53 10.43 -4.79 1.67
CA VAL A 53 10.88 -4.59 0.28
C VAL A 53 10.67 -5.87 -0.54
N GLU A 54 11.07 -7.02 -0.01
CA GLU A 54 10.89 -8.31 -0.67
C GLU A 54 9.40 -8.66 -0.88
N LYS A 55 8.57 -8.45 0.15
CA LYS A 55 7.13 -8.69 0.08
C LYS A 55 6.45 -7.78 -0.94
N VAL A 56 6.77 -6.48 -0.93
CA VAL A 56 6.26 -5.52 -1.91
C VAL A 56 6.72 -5.91 -3.32
N ASN A 57 7.94 -6.38 -3.51
CA ASN A 57 8.43 -6.85 -4.80
C ASN A 57 7.69 -8.09 -5.31
N GLN A 58 7.19 -8.95 -4.42
CA GLN A 58 6.33 -10.08 -4.81
C GLN A 58 4.93 -9.60 -5.22
N ILE A 59 4.34 -8.67 -4.47
CA ILE A 59 3.01 -8.10 -4.75
C ILE A 59 3.03 -7.29 -6.06
N ALA A 60 4.07 -6.48 -6.26
CA ALA A 60 4.25 -5.61 -7.41
C ALA A 60 4.34 -6.36 -8.75
N LYS A 61 4.64 -7.67 -8.72
CA LYS A 61 4.57 -8.54 -9.91
C LYS A 61 3.14 -8.85 -10.35
N LYS A 62 2.16 -8.69 -9.46
CA LYS A 62 0.75 -9.05 -9.69
C LYS A 62 -0.15 -7.82 -9.83
N ILE A 63 0.06 -6.82 -8.97
CA ILE A 63 -0.73 -5.58 -8.93
C ILE A 63 0.18 -4.35 -8.79
N PRO A 64 -0.20 -3.18 -9.32
CA PRO A 64 0.55 -1.95 -9.11
C PRO A 64 0.60 -1.57 -7.62
N VAL A 65 1.78 -1.20 -7.14
CA VAL A 65 2.02 -0.70 -5.77
C VAL A 65 2.62 0.69 -5.84
N MET A 66 2.07 1.64 -5.08
CA MET A 66 2.66 2.97 -4.86
C MET A 66 2.95 3.21 -3.40
N THR A 67 3.92 4.07 -3.12
CA THR A 67 4.21 4.57 -1.78
C THR A 67 3.67 5.98 -1.57
N LEU A 68 3.26 6.30 -0.35
CA LEU A 68 2.71 7.59 0.05
C LEU A 68 3.34 8.05 1.37
N ASN A 69 3.70 9.33 1.48
CA ASN A 69 4.35 10.01 2.62
C ASN A 69 5.77 9.52 2.95
N ILE A 70 5.96 8.21 3.11
CA ILE A 70 7.25 7.58 3.34
C ILE A 70 7.53 6.69 2.14
N ASP A 71 8.70 6.86 1.55
CA ASP A 71 9.08 6.06 0.39
C ASP A 71 9.61 4.67 0.80
N LEU A 72 9.66 3.74 -0.16
CA LEU A 72 10.20 2.39 0.01
C LEU A 72 11.23 2.11 -1.08
N GLU A 73 12.45 2.60 -0.89
CA GLU A 73 13.55 2.45 -1.84
C GLU A 73 13.88 0.98 -2.13
N ASP A 74 14.48 0.71 -3.29
CA ASP A 74 14.82 -0.63 -3.80
C ASP A 74 13.63 -1.59 -4.02
N SER A 75 12.40 -1.09 -3.89
CA SER A 75 11.19 -1.82 -4.26
C SER A 75 10.75 -1.58 -5.70
N TYR A 76 9.94 -2.49 -6.25
CA TYR A 76 9.30 -2.44 -7.57
C TYR A 76 8.00 -1.62 -7.58
N ARG A 77 7.83 -0.73 -6.59
CA ARG A 77 6.75 0.25 -6.62
C ARG A 77 6.79 1.08 -7.90
N ILE A 78 5.63 1.45 -8.42
CA ILE A 78 5.51 2.21 -9.68
C ILE A 78 5.75 3.71 -9.49
N GLY A 79 5.70 4.19 -8.25
CA GLY A 79 5.88 5.60 -7.91
C GLY A 79 5.75 5.87 -6.42
N PHE A 80 6.22 7.07 -6.03
CA PHE A 80 6.17 7.63 -4.69
C PHE A 80 5.41 8.96 -4.72
N ILE A 81 4.52 9.15 -3.77
CA ILE A 81 3.78 10.39 -3.54
C ILE A 81 4.25 10.97 -2.20
N GLY A 82 4.96 12.09 -2.25
CA GLY A 82 5.47 12.82 -1.08
C GLY A 82 4.59 14.00 -0.69
#